data_AF-A0A1G4ZD52-F1
#
_entry.id   AF-A0A1G4ZD52-F1
#
_cell.length_a   1.000
_cell.length_b   1.000
_cell.length_c   1.000
_cell.angle_alpha   90.00
_cell.angle_beta   90.00
_cell.angle_gamma   90.00
#
_symmetry.space_group_name_H-M   'P 1'
#
loop_
_entity.id
_entity.type
_entity.pdbx_description
1 polymer ?
#
loop_
_entity_poly.entity_id
_entity_poly.type
_entity_poly.pdbx_seq_one_letter_code
_entity_poly.pdbx_strand_id
1 'polypeptide(L)'
;AATEDVNKVFTAEELKAEGEKVYAANCVACHQANGQGIPGTFAALDGSKIANGPKADHVDIVMNGKTGTAMAAFNLNPVVGRGEVYGF
;
A
#
# COMPACT_ATOMS: atom_id res chain seq x y z
N ALA A 1 -20.85 -2.40 -2.55
CA ALA A 1 -19.76 -2.31 -1.56
C ALA A 1 -19.99 -3.38 -0.52
N ALA A 2 -19.05 -4.30 -0.34
CA ALA A 2 -19.14 -5.28 0.74
C ALA A 2 -18.89 -4.53 2.05
N THR A 3 -19.80 -4.66 3.02
CA THR A 3 -19.57 -4.23 4.39
C THR A 3 -18.67 -5.29 5.03
N GLU A 4 -17.37 -5.16 4.81
CA GLU A 4 -16.37 -5.91 5.56
C GLU A 4 -16.57 -5.60 7.05
N ASP A 5 -16.70 -6.62 7.89
CA ASP A 5 -16.85 -6.45 9.32
C ASP A 5 -15.53 -5.95 9.91
N VAL A 6 -15.49 -4.67 10.27
CA VAL A 6 -14.32 -4.01 10.87
C VAL A 6 -13.95 -4.54 12.25
N ASN A 7 -14.82 -5.34 12.88
CA ASN A 7 -14.55 -5.99 14.17
C ASN A 7 -14.14 -7.46 14.01
N LYS A 8 -14.10 -7.99 12.78
CA LYS A 8 -13.63 -9.35 12.53
C LYS A 8 -12.16 -9.45 12.95
N VAL A 9 -11.88 -10.42 13.82
CA VAL A 9 -10.51 -10.85 14.11
C VAL A 9 -10.12 -11.84 13.01
N PHE A 10 -9.22 -11.40 12.14
CA PHE A 10 -8.69 -12.24 11.07
C PHE A 10 -7.55 -13.13 11.57
N THR A 11 -7.47 -14.37 11.06
CA THR A 11 -6.27 -15.19 11.24
C THR A 11 -5.12 -14.67 10.38
N ALA A 12 -3.88 -15.13 10.65
CA ALA A 12 -2.73 -14.76 9.84
C ALA A 12 -2.88 -15.20 8.37
N GLU A 13 -3.48 -16.36 8.14
CA GLU A 13 -3.74 -16.90 6.80
C GLU A 13 -4.79 -16.07 6.05
N GLU A 14 -5.87 -15.65 6.74
CA GLU A 14 -6.89 -14.78 6.15
C GLU A 14 -6.30 -13.40 5.81
N LEU A 15 -5.50 -12.81 6.71
CA LEU A 15 -4.81 -11.55 6.46
C LEU A 15 -3.86 -11.65 5.26
N LYS A 16 -3.16 -12.78 5.12
CA LYS A 16 -2.28 -13.02 3.98
C LYS A 16 -3.07 -13.10 2.68
N ALA A 17 -4.16 -13.89 2.66
CA ALA A 17 -5.00 -14.04 1.48
C ALA A 17 -5.64 -12.70 1.06
N GLU A 18 -6.06 -11.89 2.02
CA GLU A 18 -6.60 -10.56 1.73
C GLU A 18 -5.50 -9.60 1.25
N GLY A 19 -4.33 -9.63 1.91
CA GLY A 19 -3.15 -8.87 1.49
C GLY A 19 -2.71 -9.19 0.07
N GLU A 20 -2.77 -10.47 -0.34
CA GLU A 20 -2.47 -10.90 -1.71
C GLU A 20 -3.44 -10.29 -2.74
N LYS A 21 -4.74 -10.22 -2.43
CA LYS A 21 -5.73 -9.57 -3.32
C LYS A 21 -5.45 -8.07 -3.43
N VAL A 22 -5.22 -7.39 -2.31
CA VAL A 22 -4.90 -5.96 -2.28
C VAL A 22 -3.61 -5.70 -3.06
N TYR A 23 -2.60 -6.53 -2.87
CA TYR A 23 -1.33 -6.44 -3.59
C TYR A 23 -1.53 -6.58 -5.10
N ALA A 24 -2.27 -7.60 -5.54
CA ALA A 24 -2.58 -7.84 -6.94
C ALA A 24 -3.33 -6.67 -7.59
N ALA A 25 -4.29 -6.09 -6.87
CA ALA A 25 -5.12 -5.00 -7.39
C ALA A 25 -4.39 -3.65 -7.45
N ASN A 26 -3.50 -3.36 -6.49
CA ASN A 26 -2.98 -2.00 -6.29
C ASN A 26 -1.46 -1.89 -6.40
N CYS A 27 -0.72 -2.93 -6.03
CA CYS A 27 0.74 -2.85 -5.82
C CYS A 27 1.53 -3.44 -6.99
N VAL A 28 1.00 -4.51 -7.62
CA VAL A 28 1.69 -5.28 -8.68
C VAL A 28 2.08 -4.42 -9.87
N ALA A 29 1.29 -3.41 -10.23
CA ALA A 29 1.55 -2.55 -11.38
C ALA A 29 2.94 -1.86 -11.30
N CYS A 30 3.40 -1.54 -10.09
CA CYS A 30 4.69 -0.88 -9.86
C CYS A 30 5.73 -1.83 -9.24
N HIS A 31 5.34 -2.59 -8.21
CA HIS A 31 6.26 -3.45 -7.46
C HIS A 31 6.43 -4.85 -8.06
N GLN A 32 5.73 -5.16 -9.15
CA GLN A 32 5.72 -6.46 -9.84
C GLN A 32 5.13 -7.60 -9.00
N ALA A 33 4.70 -8.68 -9.65
CA ALA A 33 4.08 -9.82 -8.97
C ALA A 33 5.02 -10.50 -7.96
N ASN A 34 6.32 -10.45 -8.21
CA ASN A 34 7.35 -11.01 -7.34
C ASN A 34 7.96 -9.99 -6.36
N GLY A 35 7.45 -8.75 -6.32
CA GLY A 35 7.96 -7.73 -5.42
C GLY A 35 9.34 -7.18 -5.79
N GLN A 36 9.90 -7.46 -6.96
CA GLN A 36 11.23 -6.97 -7.36
C GLN A 36 11.22 -5.52 -7.87
N GLY A 37 10.05 -4.96 -8.15
CA GLY A 37 9.93 -3.63 -8.76
C GLY A 37 10.63 -3.54 -10.10
N ILE A 38 11.05 -2.32 -10.46
CA ILE A 38 11.81 -2.01 -11.68
C ILE A 38 13.05 -1.23 -11.26
N PRO A 39 14.26 -1.80 -11.36
CA PRO A 39 15.50 -1.12 -10.98
C PRO A 39 15.61 0.29 -11.59
N GLY A 40 15.87 1.29 -10.75
CA GLY A 40 15.97 2.69 -11.15
C GLY A 40 14.65 3.47 -11.18
N THR A 41 13.49 2.80 -11.15
CA THR A 41 12.16 3.45 -11.21
C THR A 41 11.26 3.08 -10.03
N PHE A 42 11.06 1.78 -9.78
CA PHE A 42 10.22 1.28 -8.70
C PHE A 42 11.03 0.34 -7.78
N ALA A 43 11.00 0.62 -6.48
CA ALA A 43 11.78 -0.14 -5.51
C ALA A 43 11.29 -1.58 -5.37
N ALA A 44 12.22 -2.49 -5.08
CA ALA A 44 11.90 -3.84 -4.65
C ALA A 44 11.32 -3.82 -3.22
N LEU A 45 10.24 -4.57 -3.03
CA LEU A 45 9.68 -4.92 -1.74
C LEU A 45 10.25 -6.24 -1.22
N ASP A 46 10.63 -7.13 -2.12
CA ASP A 46 11.32 -8.37 -1.76
C ASP A 46 12.64 -8.05 -1.04
N GLY A 47 12.85 -8.68 0.13
CA GLY A 47 13.99 -8.42 1.00
C GLY A 47 14.07 -6.98 1.56
N SER A 48 13.06 -6.13 1.37
CA SER A 48 13.10 -4.74 1.81
C SER A 48 13.17 -4.63 3.33
N LYS A 49 14.10 -3.80 3.82
CA LYS A 49 14.22 -3.49 5.26
C LYS A 49 13.00 -2.77 5.81
N ILE A 50 12.27 -2.04 4.96
CA ILE A 50 11.05 -1.34 5.34
C ILE A 50 9.90 -2.35 5.44
N ALA A 51 9.74 -3.24 4.44
CA ALA A 51 8.67 -4.23 4.45
C ALA A 51 8.82 -5.31 5.52
N ASN A 52 10.06 -5.68 5.84
CA ASN A 52 10.36 -6.65 6.88
C ASN A 52 10.70 -6.01 8.24
N GLY A 53 10.64 -4.68 8.33
CA GLY A 53 11.01 -3.91 9.51
C GLY A 53 9.83 -3.60 10.43
N PRO A 54 9.94 -2.54 11.25
CA PRO A 54 8.83 -2.05 12.06
C PRO A 54 7.61 -1.74 11.19
N LYS A 55 6.44 -2.28 11.57
CA LYS A 55 5.19 -2.11 10.80
C LYS A 55 4.81 -0.64 10.60
N ALA A 56 5.12 0.23 11.57
CA ALA A 56 4.79 1.64 11.51
C ALA A 56 5.37 2.33 10.26
N ASP A 57 6.64 2.04 9.94
CA ASP A 57 7.32 2.66 8.80
C ASP A 57 6.74 2.18 7.46
N HIS A 58 6.39 0.89 7.37
CA HIS A 58 5.72 0.36 6.18
C HIS A 58 4.33 0.98 6.00
N VAL A 59 3.55 1.05 7.08
CA VAL A 59 2.19 1.60 7.05
C VAL A 59 2.21 3.08 6.71
N ASP A 60 3.17 3.85 7.24
CA ASP A 60 3.32 5.27 6.92
C ASP A 60 3.50 5.50 5.42
N ILE A 61 4.37 4.74 4.76
CA ILE A 61 4.59 4.85 3.31
C ILE A 61 3.36 4.44 2.51
N VAL A 62 2.64 3.39 2.93
CA VAL A 62 1.41 2.98 2.25
C VAL A 62 0.34 4.06 2.39
N MET A 63 0.18 4.62 3.59
CA MET A 63 -0.88 5.58 3.85
C MET A 63 -0.56 6.95 3.25
N ASN A 64 0.66 7.45 3.40
CA ASN A 64 1.07 8.81 3.03
C ASN A 64 1.84 8.90 1.71
N GLY A 65 2.16 7.76 1.09
CA GLY A 65 3.01 7.71 -0.09
C GLY A 65 4.48 8.01 0.23
N LYS A 66 5.28 8.29 -0.80
CA LYS A 66 6.68 8.70 -0.61
C LYS A 66 7.01 9.89 -1.50
N THR A 67 7.31 11.03 -0.87
CA THR A 67 7.71 12.25 -1.58
C THR A 67 8.95 12.01 -2.46
N GLY A 68 8.92 12.56 -3.67
CA GLY A 68 10.00 12.38 -4.65
C GLY A 68 9.98 11.04 -5.38
N THR A 69 8.93 10.22 -5.21
CA THR A 69 8.68 9.03 -6.03
C THR A 69 7.25 9.04 -6.58
N ALA A 70 6.93 8.06 -7.43
CA ALA A 70 5.58 7.83 -7.93
C ALA A 70 4.66 7.08 -6.95
N MET A 71 5.09 6.84 -5.70
CA MET A 71 4.28 6.12 -4.71
C MET A 71 3.22 7.06 -4.13
N ALA A 72 1.99 6.92 -4.60
CA ALA A 72 0.84 7.66 -4.12
C ALA A 72 0.40 7.23 -2.70
N ALA A 73 -0.31 8.12 -2.03
CA ALA A 73 -0.94 7.88 -0.73
C ALA A 73 -2.24 7.07 -0.88
N PHE A 74 -2.37 5.97 -0.13
CA PHE A 74 -3.62 5.17 -0.11
C PHE A 74 -4.63 5.68 0.92
N ASN A 75 -4.26 6.65 1.76
CA ASN A 75 -5.20 7.32 2.67
C ASN A 75 -6.09 8.37 1.97
N LEU A 76 -6.00 8.51 0.64
CA LEU A 76 -6.86 9.37 -0.16
C LEU A 76 -8.29 8.81 -0.18
N ASN A 77 -8.98 8.96 0.95
CA ASN A 77 -10.40 8.73 1.05
C ASN A 77 -11.12 9.80 0.21
N PRO A 78 -11.92 9.44 -0.83
CA PRO A 78 -12.67 10.43 -1.62
C PRO A 78 -13.71 11.21 -0.80
N VAL A 79 -13.98 10.80 0.46
CA VAL A 79 -14.98 11.43 1.35
C VAL A 79 -14.36 12.33 2.44
N VAL A 80 -13.07 12.19 2.77
CA VAL A 80 -12.42 12.94 3.87
C VAL A 80 -11.09 13.58 3.41
N GLY A 81 -11.09 14.19 2.23
CA GLY A 81 -9.88 14.81 1.69
C GLY A 81 -10.09 15.83 0.58
N ARG A 82 -11.33 16.18 0.22
CA ARG A 82 -11.60 17.25 -0.75
C ARG A 82 -11.78 18.60 -0.04
N GLY A 83 -10.76 18.99 0.71
CA GLY A 83 -10.52 20.37 1.10
C GLY A 83 -9.26 20.83 0.38
N GLU A 84 -9.44 21.53 -0.74
CA GLU A 84 -8.48 22.46 -1.34
C GLU A 84 -6.99 22.18 -1.11
N VAL A 85 -6.32 21.50 -2.04
CA VAL A 85 -4.97 21.90 -2.51
C VAL A 85 -4.48 20.89 -3.55
N TYR A 86 -4.77 21.15 -4.82
CA TYR A 86 -3.79 21.13 -5.90
C TYR A 86 -4.44 21.95 -7.01
N GLY A 87 -4.31 23.27 -6.88
CA GLY A 87 -4.51 24.17 -8.00
C GLY A 87 -3.41 23.93 -9.02
N PHE A 88 -3.78 23.30 -10.12
CA PHE A 88 -3.50 23.69 -11.49
C PHE A 88 -4.72 23.33 -12.34
#